data_AF-X1BDJ9-F1
#
_entry.id   AF-X1BDJ9-F1
#
_cell.length_a   1.000
_cell.length_b   1.000
_cell.length_c   1.000
_cell.angle_alpha   90.00
_cell.angle_beta   90.00
_cell.angle_gamma   90.00
#
_symmetry.space_group_name_H-M   'P 1'
#
loop_
_entity.id
_entity.type
_entity.pdbx_description
1 polymer ?
#
loop_
_entity_poly.entity_id
_entity_poly.type
_entity_poly.pdbx_seq_one_letter_code
_entity_poly.pdbx_strand_id
1 'polypeptide(L)'
;MRTPHHYLYDLVKREGMTLEDYVGSGVSLELSNGQTKSLAGVPWHDVPWEDVDLPPDMLQIAKENLRNRFVVVGLTEKFDESLLLMKQRFGWRDIFYTRQEVTAKRPPKSAIPPSTLRIIEEKNNQDMELYAFAKQLLEEQISNEGPSFERRVKLFRLLHGAYLAVRGPWIRRRSHNLAYKLRHL
;
A
#
# COMPACT_ATOMS: atom_id res chain seq x y z
N MET A 1 13.02 -0.58 11.74
CA MET A 1 11.82 -0.12 12.48
C MET A 1 12.04 1.25 13.14
N ARG A 2 11.05 2.15 13.20
CA ARG A 2 11.15 3.48 13.86
C ARG A 2 10.16 3.69 15.01
N THR A 3 9.09 2.91 15.07
CA THR A 3 8.02 2.97 16.07
C THR A 3 8.31 1.93 17.16
N PRO A 4 8.70 2.35 18.38
CA PRO A 4 9.08 1.44 19.46
C PRO A 4 8.01 0.42 19.87
N HIS A 5 6.74 0.75 19.64
CA HIS A 5 5.60 -0.10 20.00
C HIS A 5 5.18 -1.09 18.91
N HIS A 6 5.90 -1.14 17.77
CA HIS A 6 5.59 -2.11 16.73
C HIS A 6 6.12 -3.50 17.13
N TYR A 7 5.34 -4.56 16.89
CA TYR A 7 5.66 -5.92 17.34
C TYR A 7 7.03 -6.44 16.86
N LEU A 8 7.50 -6.08 15.65
CA LEU A 8 8.84 -6.42 15.16
C LEU A 8 9.93 -5.38 15.57
N TYR A 9 9.64 -4.38 16.40
CA TYR A 9 10.63 -3.34 16.73
C TYR A 9 11.84 -3.93 17.42
N ASP A 10 11.63 -4.71 18.48
CA ASP A 10 12.74 -5.33 19.22
C ASP A 10 13.51 -6.31 18.34
N LEU A 11 12.81 -7.14 17.56
CA LEU A 11 13.45 -8.07 16.63
C LEU A 11 14.35 -7.37 15.61
N VAL A 12 13.85 -6.30 14.97
CA VAL A 12 14.60 -5.59 13.92
C VAL A 12 15.68 -4.67 14.50
N LYS A 13 15.46 -4.07 15.68
CA LYS A 13 16.38 -3.07 16.25
C LYS A 13 17.39 -3.63 17.25
N ARG A 14 17.03 -4.63 18.06
CA ARG A 14 17.97 -5.23 19.03
C ARG A 14 18.98 -6.14 18.35
N GLU A 15 18.58 -6.83 17.28
CA GLU A 15 19.47 -7.76 16.56
C GLU A 15 20.28 -7.10 15.44
N GLY A 16 20.10 -5.81 15.19
CA GLY A 16 20.86 -5.09 14.17
C GLY A 16 20.64 -5.60 12.74
N MET A 17 19.48 -6.23 12.47
CA MET A 17 19.18 -6.86 11.18
C MET A 17 19.40 -5.90 10.01
N THR A 18 20.13 -6.38 9.01
CA THR A 18 20.20 -5.73 7.70
C THR A 18 18.88 -5.92 6.94
N LEU A 19 18.72 -5.22 5.80
CA LEU A 19 17.55 -5.45 4.93
C LEU A 19 17.53 -6.88 4.39
N GLU A 20 18.69 -7.45 4.11
CA GLU A 20 18.82 -8.82 3.63
C GLU A 20 18.38 -9.83 4.69
N ASP A 21 18.87 -9.67 5.93
CA ASP A 21 18.46 -10.50 7.07
C ASP A 21 16.94 -10.40 7.28
N TYR A 22 16.41 -9.18 7.24
CA TYR A 22 14.98 -8.94 7.45
C TYR A 22 14.12 -9.63 6.39
N VAL A 23 14.44 -9.46 5.11
CA VAL A 23 13.70 -10.11 4.02
C VAL A 23 13.89 -11.63 4.10
N GLY A 24 15.08 -12.11 4.47
CA GLY A 24 15.41 -13.52 4.65
C GLY A 24 14.65 -14.18 5.78
N SER A 25 14.44 -13.47 6.89
CA SER A 25 13.96 -13.99 8.18
C SER A 25 12.58 -14.62 8.18
N GLY A 26 11.70 -14.25 7.24
CA GLY A 26 10.32 -14.78 7.19
C GLY A 26 9.44 -14.36 8.37
N VAL A 27 9.85 -13.33 9.12
CA VAL A 27 9.18 -12.88 10.35
C VAL A 27 7.78 -12.30 10.16
N SER A 28 7.35 -12.12 8.90
CA SER A 28 6.00 -11.68 8.55
C SER A 28 5.59 -12.29 7.20
N LEU A 29 4.33 -12.71 7.11
CA LEU A 29 3.71 -13.19 5.87
C LEU A 29 3.69 -12.12 4.77
N GLU A 30 3.75 -10.84 5.15
CA GLU A 30 3.83 -9.71 4.21
C GLU A 30 5.13 -9.70 3.40
N LEU A 31 6.19 -10.32 3.91
CA LEU A 31 7.52 -10.29 3.27
C LEU A 31 7.62 -11.19 2.03
N SER A 32 6.64 -12.08 1.85
CA SER A 32 6.57 -12.96 0.68
C SER A 32 5.14 -13.09 0.19
N ASN A 33 4.89 -12.56 -1.01
CA ASN A 33 3.60 -12.59 -1.68
C ASN A 33 2.45 -12.08 -0.79
N GLY A 34 2.73 -11.04 -0.01
CA GLY A 34 1.84 -10.54 1.03
C GLY A 34 0.49 -10.04 0.47
N GLN A 35 0.52 -9.28 -0.63
CA GLN A 35 -0.72 -8.80 -1.25
C GLN A 35 -1.52 -9.94 -1.87
N THR A 36 -0.85 -10.91 -2.48
CA THR A 36 -1.46 -12.11 -3.05
C THR A 36 -2.15 -12.92 -1.97
N LYS A 37 -1.47 -13.19 -0.85
CA LYS A 37 -2.07 -13.86 0.32
C LYS A 37 -3.27 -13.09 0.85
N SER A 38 -3.15 -11.76 0.98
CA SER A 38 -4.24 -10.92 1.48
C SER A 38 -5.47 -11.00 0.57
N LEU A 39 -5.28 -10.88 -0.73
CA LEU A 39 -6.36 -10.83 -1.70
C LEU A 39 -6.91 -12.22 -2.02
N ALA A 40 -6.15 -13.28 -1.75
CA ALA A 40 -6.64 -14.66 -1.76
C ALA A 40 -7.47 -15.01 -0.50
N GLY A 41 -7.47 -14.15 0.53
CA GLY A 41 -8.23 -14.35 1.76
C GLY A 41 -7.51 -15.18 2.82
N VAL A 42 -6.17 -15.26 2.77
CA VAL A 42 -5.37 -15.94 3.80
C VAL A 42 -5.52 -15.21 5.14
N PRO A 43 -5.79 -15.91 6.27
CA PRO A 43 -5.95 -15.28 7.59
C PRO A 43 -4.69 -14.56 8.08
N TRP A 44 -4.88 -13.42 8.75
CA TRP A 44 -3.80 -12.53 9.20
C TRP A 44 -3.57 -12.48 10.71
N HIS A 45 -4.54 -12.90 11.54
CA HIS A 45 -4.46 -12.66 13.00
C HIS A 45 -4.90 -13.82 13.89
N ASP A 46 -5.47 -14.89 13.34
CA ASP A 46 -6.14 -15.93 14.16
C ASP A 46 -5.49 -17.31 14.09
N VAL A 47 -4.41 -17.46 13.32
CA VAL A 47 -3.72 -18.73 13.12
C VAL A 47 -2.21 -18.50 13.27
N PRO A 48 -1.49 -19.26 14.11
CA PRO A 48 -0.04 -19.22 14.15
C PRO A 48 0.53 -19.41 12.74
N TRP A 49 1.57 -18.64 12.39
CA TRP A 49 2.04 -18.55 11.00
C TRP A 49 2.47 -19.89 10.39
N GLU A 50 2.97 -20.79 11.24
CA GLU A 50 3.42 -22.13 10.90
C GLU A 50 2.25 -23.07 10.53
N ASP A 51 1.03 -22.72 10.97
CA ASP A 51 -0.20 -23.51 10.79
C ASP A 51 -1.09 -22.96 9.67
N VAL A 52 -0.65 -21.92 8.95
CA VAL A 52 -1.42 -21.34 7.83
C VAL A 52 -1.30 -22.22 6.60
N ASP A 53 -2.38 -22.93 6.27
CA ASP A 53 -2.49 -23.65 5.01
C ASP A 53 -2.64 -22.65 3.84
N LEU A 54 -1.66 -22.66 2.93
CA LEU A 54 -1.62 -21.74 1.80
C LEU A 54 -2.25 -22.40 0.58
N PRO A 55 -3.28 -21.80 -0.03
CA PRO A 55 -3.88 -22.34 -1.24
C PRO A 55 -2.82 -22.50 -2.35
N PRO A 56 -2.81 -23.63 -3.09
CA PRO A 56 -1.84 -23.81 -4.18
C PRO A 56 -2.03 -22.77 -5.30
N ASP A 57 -3.26 -22.30 -5.52
CA ASP A 57 -3.63 -21.37 -6.59
C ASP A 57 -3.92 -19.93 -6.10
N MET A 58 -3.25 -19.49 -5.02
CA MET A 58 -3.48 -18.17 -4.41
C MET A 58 -3.48 -17.00 -5.40
N LEU A 59 -2.56 -17.00 -6.38
CA LEU A 59 -2.49 -15.94 -7.38
C LEU A 59 -3.75 -15.86 -8.23
N GLN A 60 -4.28 -17.02 -8.65
CA GLN A 60 -5.51 -17.07 -9.44
C GLN A 60 -6.70 -16.59 -8.62
N ILE A 61 -6.83 -17.06 -7.36
CA ILE A 61 -7.89 -16.62 -6.43
C ILE A 61 -7.82 -15.10 -6.21
N ALA A 62 -6.62 -14.56 -6.00
CA ALA A 62 -6.41 -13.13 -5.80
C ALA A 62 -6.83 -12.31 -7.03
N LYS A 63 -6.46 -12.76 -8.25
CA LYS A 63 -6.88 -12.12 -9.51
C LYS A 63 -8.40 -12.16 -9.69
N GLU A 64 -9.02 -13.30 -9.41
CA GLU A 64 -10.48 -13.45 -9.49
C GLU A 64 -11.20 -12.53 -8.49
N ASN A 65 -10.68 -12.44 -7.26
CA ASN A 65 -11.22 -11.53 -6.26
C ASN A 65 -11.09 -10.07 -6.71
N LEU A 66 -9.91 -9.66 -7.18
CA LEU A 66 -9.71 -8.30 -7.74
C LEU A 66 -10.71 -7.98 -8.85
N ARG A 67 -10.96 -8.91 -9.77
CA ARG A 67 -11.85 -8.67 -10.91
C ARG A 67 -13.33 -8.68 -10.53
N ASN A 68 -13.73 -9.62 -9.68
CA ASN A 68 -15.14 -9.97 -9.51
C ASN A 68 -15.74 -9.50 -8.18
N ARG A 69 -14.91 -9.20 -7.17
CA ARG A 69 -15.38 -8.82 -5.83
C ARG A 69 -15.09 -7.37 -5.45
N PHE A 70 -14.11 -6.73 -6.09
CA PHE A 70 -13.80 -5.33 -5.83
C PHE A 70 -14.44 -4.41 -6.85
N VAL A 71 -15.14 -3.38 -6.36
CA VAL A 71 -15.78 -2.36 -7.22
C VAL A 71 -14.73 -1.47 -7.89
N VAL A 72 -13.62 -1.19 -7.20
CA VAL A 72 -12.49 -0.38 -7.69
C VAL A 72 -11.19 -1.03 -7.26
N VAL A 73 -10.25 -1.16 -8.19
CA VAL A 73 -8.86 -1.55 -7.91
C VAL A 73 -8.00 -0.31 -8.06
N GLY A 74 -7.35 0.12 -6.98
CA GLY A 74 -6.53 1.34 -6.95
C GLY A 74 -5.05 1.04 -6.83
N LEU A 75 -4.21 1.98 -7.30
CA LEU A 75 -2.75 1.91 -7.21
C LEU A 75 -2.15 3.17 -6.59
N THR A 76 -1.09 3.01 -5.82
CA THR A 76 -0.45 4.12 -5.09
C THR A 76 0.17 5.17 -5.99
N GLU A 77 0.72 4.76 -7.14
CA GLU A 77 1.32 5.63 -8.14
C GLU A 77 0.28 6.32 -9.04
N LYS A 78 -0.98 5.85 -9.00
CA LYS A 78 -2.15 6.46 -9.64
C LYS A 78 -3.24 6.79 -8.59
N PHE A 79 -2.80 7.33 -7.45
CA PHE A 79 -3.67 7.53 -6.28
C PHE A 79 -4.84 8.48 -6.55
N ASP A 80 -4.60 9.58 -7.29
CA ASP A 80 -5.65 10.56 -7.60
C ASP A 80 -6.72 9.96 -8.53
N GLU A 81 -6.29 9.20 -9.53
CA GLU A 81 -7.15 8.45 -10.43
C GLU A 81 -7.99 7.44 -9.66
N SER A 82 -7.34 6.68 -8.76
CA SER A 82 -8.00 5.68 -7.90
C SER A 82 -9.07 6.34 -7.01
N LEU A 83 -8.75 7.48 -6.38
CA LEU A 83 -9.70 8.23 -5.56
C LEU A 83 -10.88 8.76 -6.34
N LEU A 84 -10.67 9.23 -7.58
CA LEU A 84 -11.76 9.71 -8.43
C LEU A 84 -12.69 8.59 -8.87
N LEU A 85 -12.16 7.40 -9.16
CA LEU A 85 -12.98 6.21 -9.42
C LEU A 85 -13.81 5.84 -8.19
N MET A 86 -13.19 5.77 -7.01
CA MET A 86 -13.90 5.51 -5.75
C MET A 86 -14.98 6.56 -5.47
N LYS A 87 -14.66 7.84 -5.69
CA LYS A 87 -15.63 8.94 -5.56
C LYS A 87 -16.88 8.70 -6.38
N GLN A 88 -16.70 8.32 -7.64
CA GLN A 88 -17.80 8.11 -8.56
C GLN A 88 -18.61 6.85 -8.24
N ARG A 89 -17.93 5.75 -7.90
CA ARG A 89 -18.59 4.45 -7.64
C ARG A 89 -19.30 4.41 -6.28
N PHE A 90 -18.76 5.07 -5.26
CA PHE A 90 -19.31 5.08 -3.91
C PHE A 90 -20.07 6.37 -3.55
N GLY A 91 -20.16 7.34 -4.47
CA GLY A 91 -20.88 8.60 -4.24
C GLY A 91 -20.24 9.52 -3.19
N TRP A 92 -18.92 9.44 -3.00
CA TRP A 92 -18.24 10.27 -1.99
C TRP A 92 -18.27 11.76 -2.37
N ARG A 93 -18.41 12.61 -1.36
CA ARG A 93 -18.48 14.07 -1.56
C ARG A 93 -17.11 14.71 -1.57
N ASP A 94 -16.34 14.48 -0.51
CA ASP A 94 -14.99 15.00 -0.30
C ASP A 94 -13.96 13.86 -0.42
N ILE A 95 -12.89 14.10 -1.18
CA ILE A 95 -11.77 13.18 -1.38
C ILE A 95 -10.42 13.88 -1.24
N PHE A 96 -10.40 15.12 -0.72
CA PHE A 96 -9.15 15.83 -0.51
C PHE A 96 -8.40 15.23 0.69
N TYR A 97 -7.11 14.94 0.48
CA TYR A 97 -6.30 14.21 1.44
C TYR A 97 -5.01 14.97 1.78
N THR A 98 -4.37 14.60 2.89
CA THR A 98 -2.98 15.01 3.19
C THR A 98 -2.10 13.78 3.19
N ARG A 99 -0.94 13.84 2.55
CA ARG A 99 0.03 12.74 2.62
C ARG A 99 0.53 12.57 4.06
N GLN A 100 0.33 11.38 4.60
CA GLN A 100 0.92 10.89 5.85
C GLN A 100 1.88 9.74 5.50
N GLU A 101 2.81 9.39 6.38
CA GLU A 101 3.78 8.30 6.15
C GLU A 101 4.80 8.51 4.99
N VAL A 102 5.06 9.76 4.58
CA VAL A 102 6.16 10.05 3.65
C VAL A 102 7.49 9.88 4.37
N THR A 103 8.16 8.75 4.14
CA THR A 103 9.46 8.48 4.75
C THR A 103 10.55 9.35 4.10
N ALA A 104 10.83 10.51 4.71
CA ALA A 104 11.80 11.49 4.21
C ALA A 104 13.25 10.98 4.09
N LYS A 105 13.58 9.86 4.73
CA LYS A 105 14.92 9.25 4.74
C LYS A 105 14.91 7.83 4.18
N ARG A 106 14.17 7.59 3.08
CA ARG A 106 14.21 6.30 2.39
C ARG A 106 15.51 6.21 1.59
N PRO A 107 16.34 5.16 1.74
CA PRO A 107 17.49 4.95 0.88
C PRO A 107 17.04 4.86 -0.58
N PRO A 108 17.80 5.42 -1.55
CA PRO A 108 17.51 5.22 -2.96
C PRO A 108 17.63 3.74 -3.32
N LYS A 109 16.91 3.29 -4.37
CA LYS A 109 16.98 1.89 -4.82
C LYS A 109 18.41 1.46 -5.16
N SER A 110 19.22 2.38 -5.68
CA SER A 110 20.65 2.17 -5.98
C SER A 110 21.52 1.90 -4.75
N ALA A 111 21.05 2.21 -3.54
CA ALA A 111 21.75 1.89 -2.30
C ALA A 111 21.41 0.49 -1.76
N ILE A 112 20.51 -0.26 -2.42
CA ILE A 112 20.16 -1.62 -2.04
C ILE A 112 21.05 -2.59 -2.84
N PRO A 113 21.72 -3.56 -2.19
CA PRO A 113 22.53 -4.54 -2.92
C PRO A 113 21.69 -5.33 -3.94
N PRO A 114 22.22 -5.64 -5.13
CA PRO A 114 21.53 -6.45 -6.13
C PRO A 114 21.13 -7.84 -5.63
N SER A 115 21.95 -8.47 -4.76
CA SER A 115 21.64 -9.74 -4.10
C SER A 115 20.35 -9.64 -3.28
N THR A 116 20.24 -8.61 -2.45
CA THR A 116 19.06 -8.34 -1.63
C THR A 116 17.81 -8.08 -2.49
N LEU A 117 17.94 -7.32 -3.59
CA LEU A 117 16.83 -7.07 -4.52
C LEU A 117 16.32 -8.38 -5.14
N ARG A 118 17.23 -9.26 -5.55
CA ARG A 118 16.87 -10.56 -6.11
C ARG A 118 16.09 -11.41 -5.12
N ILE A 119 16.50 -11.45 -3.85
CA ILE A 119 15.76 -12.18 -2.80
C ILE A 119 14.34 -11.60 -2.64
N ILE A 120 14.20 -10.26 -2.66
CA ILE A 120 12.88 -9.61 -2.59
C ILE A 120 12.01 -10.01 -3.79
N GLU A 121 12.55 -9.97 -5.00
CA GLU A 121 11.84 -10.32 -6.23
C GLU A 121 11.44 -11.79 -6.25
N GLU A 122 12.34 -12.70 -5.85
CA GLU A 122 12.06 -14.13 -5.76
C GLU A 122 10.96 -14.44 -4.73
N LYS A 123 10.98 -13.76 -3.56
CA LYS A 123 9.94 -13.94 -2.53
C LYS A 123 8.59 -13.31 -2.89
N ASN A 124 8.54 -12.40 -3.85
CA ASN A 124 7.35 -11.62 -4.20
C ASN A 124 6.93 -11.78 -5.67
N ASN A 125 7.31 -12.89 -6.30
CA ASN A 125 7.00 -13.18 -7.70
C ASN A 125 5.51 -13.13 -8.02
N GLN A 126 4.65 -13.67 -7.17
CA GLN A 126 3.20 -13.64 -7.36
C GLN A 126 2.65 -12.23 -7.14
N ASP A 127 3.18 -11.49 -6.16
CA ASP A 127 2.81 -10.09 -5.95
C ASP A 127 3.17 -9.21 -7.17
N MET A 128 4.30 -9.45 -7.82
CA MET A 128 4.66 -8.75 -9.06
C MET A 128 3.67 -9.04 -10.19
N GLU A 129 3.26 -10.30 -10.34
CA GLU A 129 2.29 -10.70 -11.37
C GLU A 129 0.88 -10.16 -11.06
N LEU A 130 0.47 -10.21 -9.79
CA LEU A 130 -0.80 -9.65 -9.32
C LEU A 130 -0.83 -8.13 -9.52
N TYR A 131 0.27 -7.43 -9.23
CA TYR A 131 0.39 -6.00 -9.46
C TYR A 131 0.28 -5.64 -10.95
N ALA A 132 0.91 -6.43 -11.84
CA ALA A 132 0.77 -6.23 -13.29
C ALA A 132 -0.69 -6.39 -13.73
N PHE A 133 -1.39 -7.38 -13.19
CA PHE A 133 -2.83 -7.58 -13.44
C PHE A 133 -3.68 -6.43 -12.86
N ALA A 134 -3.42 -5.99 -11.63
CA ALA A 134 -4.11 -4.86 -11.01
C ALA A 134 -3.94 -3.57 -11.82
N LYS A 135 -2.76 -3.35 -12.41
CA LYS A 135 -2.51 -2.23 -13.32
C LYS A 135 -3.36 -2.28 -14.57
N GLN A 136 -3.51 -3.46 -15.18
CA GLN A 136 -4.40 -3.65 -16.32
C GLN A 136 -5.86 -3.36 -15.94
N LEU A 137 -6.32 -3.87 -14.79
CA LEU A 137 -7.68 -3.59 -14.31
C LEU A 137 -7.93 -2.10 -14.07
N LEU A 138 -7.00 -1.40 -13.41
CA LEU A 138 -7.15 0.04 -13.20
C LEU A 138 -7.18 0.80 -14.53
N GLU A 139 -6.35 0.42 -15.50
CA GLU A 139 -6.33 1.04 -16.83
C GLU A 139 -7.65 0.79 -17.60
N GLU A 140 -8.21 -0.42 -17.50
CA GLU A 140 -9.54 -0.74 -18.02
C GLU A 140 -10.63 0.13 -17.35
N GLN A 141 -10.61 0.24 -16.01
CA GLN A 141 -11.56 1.07 -15.26
C GLN A 141 -11.47 2.55 -15.64
N ILE A 142 -10.27 3.08 -15.84
CA ILE A 142 -10.04 4.46 -16.30
C ILE A 142 -10.54 4.64 -17.74
N SER A 143 -10.26 3.69 -18.64
CA SER A 143 -10.69 3.75 -20.03
C SER A 143 -12.22 3.80 -20.15
N ASN A 144 -12.91 3.02 -19.31
CA ASN A 144 -14.38 2.98 -19.26
C ASN A 144 -15.02 4.30 -18.80
N GLU A 145 -14.28 5.20 -18.16
CA GLU A 145 -14.74 6.55 -17.80
C GLU A 145 -14.73 7.53 -18.99
N GLY A 146 -14.07 7.15 -20.08
CA GLY A 146 -13.95 7.93 -21.31
C GLY A 146 -12.98 9.12 -21.21
N PRO A 147 -12.82 9.87 -22.31
CA PRO A 147 -11.78 10.91 -22.45
C PRO A 147 -11.91 12.08 -21.46
N SER A 148 -13.09 12.27 -20.86
CA SER A 148 -13.33 13.33 -19.88
C SER A 148 -12.66 13.05 -18.53
N PHE A 149 -12.32 11.79 -18.24
CA PHE A 149 -11.70 11.40 -16.96
C PHE A 149 -10.39 12.13 -16.72
N GLU A 150 -9.52 12.21 -17.73
CA GLU A 150 -8.24 12.90 -17.61
C GLU A 150 -8.41 14.39 -17.26
N ARG A 151 -9.45 15.04 -17.81
CA ARG A 151 -9.79 16.43 -17.45
C ARG A 151 -10.22 16.54 -16.00
N ARG A 152 -11.02 15.58 -15.50
CA ARG A 152 -11.41 15.53 -14.07
C ARG A 152 -10.20 15.33 -13.16
N VAL A 153 -9.25 14.48 -13.54
CA VAL A 153 -7.99 14.26 -12.80
C VAL A 153 -7.16 15.55 -12.74
N LYS A 154 -6.97 16.23 -13.88
CA LYS A 154 -6.24 17.51 -13.95
C LYS A 154 -6.91 18.58 -13.07
N LEU A 155 -8.22 18.71 -13.15
CA LEU A 155 -8.99 19.64 -12.32
C LEU A 155 -8.87 19.29 -10.83
N PHE A 156 -9.01 18.02 -10.48
CA PHE A 156 -8.88 17.56 -9.11
C PHE A 156 -7.49 17.88 -8.53
N ARG A 157 -6.42 17.61 -9.27
CA ARG A 157 -5.05 17.94 -8.85
C ARG A 157 -4.85 19.43 -8.59
N LEU A 158 -5.43 20.29 -9.43
CA LEU A 158 -5.38 21.75 -9.24
C LEU A 158 -6.14 22.17 -7.98
N LEU A 159 -7.36 21.68 -7.79
CA LEU A 159 -8.17 21.97 -6.60
C LEU A 159 -7.54 21.41 -5.32
N HIS A 160 -6.95 20.22 -5.39
CA HIS A 160 -6.25 19.58 -4.27
C HIS A 160 -4.99 20.35 -3.88
N GLY A 161 -4.25 20.88 -4.85
CA GLY A 161 -3.13 21.79 -4.60
C GLY A 161 -3.56 23.04 -3.82
N ALA A 162 -4.67 23.67 -4.22
CA ALA A 162 -5.25 24.81 -3.49
C ALA A 162 -5.72 24.42 -2.08
N TYR A 163 -6.38 23.26 -1.95
CA TYR A 163 -6.79 22.72 -0.65
C TYR A 163 -5.59 22.53 0.30
N LEU A 164 -4.48 21.97 -0.19
CA LEU A 164 -3.27 21.77 0.60
C LEU A 164 -2.62 23.10 1.01
N ALA A 165 -2.64 24.12 0.15
CA ALA A 165 -2.12 25.44 0.48
C ALA A 165 -2.91 26.10 1.64
N VAL A 166 -4.23 25.95 1.63
CA VAL A 166 -5.12 26.59 2.61
C VAL A 166 -5.24 25.77 3.92
N ARG A 167 -5.49 24.46 3.81
CA ARG A 167 -5.79 23.58 4.96
C ARG A 167 -4.64 22.69 5.40
N GLY A 168 -3.63 22.50 4.55
CA GLY A 168 -2.44 21.68 4.89
C GLY A 168 -1.71 22.14 6.15
N PRO A 169 -1.44 23.45 6.35
CA PRO A 169 -0.78 23.94 7.56
C PRO A 169 -1.58 23.68 8.84
N TRP A 170 -2.91 23.77 8.77
CA TRP A 170 -3.81 23.55 9.91
C TRP A 170 -3.90 22.07 10.31
N ILE A 171 -4.00 21.18 9.32
CA ILE A 171 -4.07 19.73 9.56
C ILE A 171 -2.74 19.21 10.14
N ARG A 172 -1.59 19.63 9.61
CA ARG A 172 -0.26 19.22 10.13
C ARG A 172 -0.04 19.60 11.59
N ARG A 173 -0.53 20.78 12.01
CA ARG A 173 -0.48 21.24 13.42
C ARG A 173 -1.38 20.40 14.33
N ARG A 174 -2.55 19.97 13.85
CA ARG A 174 -3.49 19.13 14.61
C ARG A 174 -3.03 17.67 14.73
N SER A 175 -2.49 17.09 13.66
CA SER A 175 -1.93 15.72 13.68
C SER A 175 -0.75 15.58 14.62
N HIS A 176 0.12 16.61 14.73
CA HIS A 176 1.18 16.65 15.74
C HIS A 176 0.63 16.64 17.18
N ASN A 177 -0.46 17.38 17.45
CA ASN A 177 -1.05 17.45 18.79
C ASN A 177 -1.84 16.20 19.19
N LEU A 178 -2.48 15.48 18.25
CA LEU A 178 -3.12 14.19 18.55
C LEU A 178 -2.08 13.08 18.75
N ALA A 179 -1.01 13.06 17.95
CA ALA A 179 0.12 12.16 18.17
C ALA A 179 0.84 12.43 19.50
N TYR A 180 0.77 13.65 20.03
CA TYR A 180 1.28 14.00 21.37
C TYR A 180 0.30 13.57 22.48
N LYS A 181 -1.02 13.70 22.29
CA LYS A 181 -2.03 13.28 23.27
C LYS A 181 -2.18 11.76 23.42
N LEU A 182 -1.97 10.99 22.35
CA LEU A 182 -1.95 9.52 22.39
C LEU A 182 -0.59 8.93 22.82
N ARG A 183 0.41 9.78 23.11
CA ARG A 183 1.71 9.37 23.70
C ARG A 183 1.73 9.46 25.23
N HIS A 184 0.65 9.96 25.85
CA HIS A 184 0.52 10.16 27.29
C HIS A 184 -0.73 9.50 27.89
N LEU A 185 -1.28 8.51 27.18
CA LEU A 185 -2.28 7.55 27.64
C LEU A 185 -1.74 6.15 27.34
#